data_AF-A0A7I9VRM2-F1
#
_entry.id   AF-A0A7I9VRM2-F1
#
_cell.length_a   1.000
_cell.length_b   1.000
_cell.length_c   1.000
_cell.angle_alpha   90.00
_cell.angle_beta   90.00
_cell.angle_gamma   90.00
#
_symmetry.space_group_name_H-M   'P 1'
#
loop_
_entity.id
_entity.type
_entity.pdbx_description
1 polymer ?
#
loop_
_entity_poly.entity_id
_entity_poly.type
_entity_poly.pdbx_seq_one_letter_code
_entity_poly.pdbx_strand_id
1 'polypeptide(L)' 'MDSNEKQRRRELELRREQEQKDLETERTIGQRPLEGFSGAHTSWTGDQDDRAAGEVHGDDERAARERSESQIPKRP' A
#
# COMPACT_ATOMS: atom_id res chain seq x y z
N MET A 1 49.42 11.14 1.86
CA MET A 1 48.09 10.64 2.28
C MET A 1 47.61 9.67 1.22
N ASP A 2 47.41 8.42 1.60
CA ASP A 2 46.99 7.35 0.70
C ASP A 2 45.69 7.71 -0.03
N SER A 3 45.65 7.43 -1.33
CA SER A 3 44.48 7.66 -2.18
C SER A 3 43.20 7.06 -1.58
N ASN A 4 43.35 5.89 -0.94
CA ASN A 4 42.27 5.16 -0.26
C ASN A 4 41.65 5.96 0.90
N GLU A 5 42.47 6.67 1.69
CA GLU A 5 41.96 7.45 2.81
C GLU A 5 41.21 8.72 2.35
N LYS A 6 41.65 9.35 1.26
CA LYS A 6 40.92 10.48 0.65
C LYS A 6 39.56 10.04 0.11
N GLN A 7 39.51 8.88 -0.55
CA GLN A 7 38.26 8.31 -1.05
C GLN A 7 37.29 8.00 0.10
N ARG A 8 37.77 7.33 1.16
CA ARG A 8 36.97 7.01 2.34
C ARG A 8 36.40 8.26 3.02
N ARG A 9 37.18 9.35 3.14
CA ARG A 9 36.70 10.61 3.70
C ARG A 9 35.58 11.22 2.85
N ARG A 10 35.74 11.24 1.53
CA ARG A 10 34.72 11.75 0.60
C ARG A 10 33.42 10.94 0.69
N GLU A 11 33.51 9.62 0.77
CA GLU A 11 32.34 8.75 0.92
C GLU A 11 31.59 9.01 2.24
N LEU A 12 32.32 9.20 3.34
CA LEU A 12 31.73 9.55 4.63
C LEU A 12 31.04 10.91 4.60
N GLU A 13 31.62 11.88 3.92
CA GLU A 13 31.06 13.22 3.75
C GLU A 13 29.77 13.18 2.93
N LEU A 14 29.78 12.51 1.78
CA LEU A 14 28.59 12.29 0.95
C LEU A 14 27.49 11.55 1.72
N ARG A 15 27.85 10.55 2.52
CA ARG A 15 26.86 9.81 3.34
C ARG A 15 26.18 10.73 4.36
N ARG A 16 26.94 11.61 5.02
CA ARG A 16 26.40 12.58 5.99
C ARG A 16 25.51 13.62 5.32
N GLU A 17 25.88 14.09 4.14
CA GLU A 17 25.06 15.02 3.37
C GLU A 17 23.71 14.40 2.97
N GLN A 18 23.71 13.14 2.53
CA GLN A 18 22.47 12.44 2.18
C GLN A 18 21.59 12.21 3.41
N GLU A 19 22.17 11.78 4.52
CA GLU A 19 21.43 11.63 5.79
C GLU A 19 20.80 12.95 6.25
N GLN A 20 21.49 14.08 6.10
CA GLN A 20 20.91 15.40 6.41
C GLN A 20 19.73 15.75 5.50
N LYS A 21 19.82 15.47 4.20
CA LYS A 21 18.71 15.71 3.25
C LYS A 21 17.50 14.84 3.53
N ASP A 22 17.73 13.58 3.91
CA ASP A 22 16.66 12.65 4.28
C ASP A 22 15.95 13.16 5.55
N LEU A 23 16.71 13.56 6.56
CA LEU A 23 16.17 14.16 7.78
C LEU A 23 15.42 15.48 7.53
N GLU A 24 15.92 16.33 6.63
CA GLU A 24 15.23 17.55 6.22
C GLU A 24 13.91 17.24 5.51
N THR A 25 13.93 16.25 4.61
CA THR A 25 12.73 15.77 3.90
C THR A 25 11.69 15.25 4.89
N GLU A 26 12.08 14.41 5.85
CA GLU A 26 11.18 13.88 6.88
C GLU A 26 10.64 14.97 7.82
N ARG A 27 11.45 15.98 8.15
CA ARG A 27 11.02 17.12 8.99
C ARG A 27 10.01 18.03 8.27
N THR A 28 10.13 18.15 6.96
CA THR A 28 9.37 19.13 6.16
C THR A 28 8.11 18.51 5.56
N ILE A 29 8.17 17.23 5.17
CA ILE A 29 7.04 16.50 4.60
C ILE A 29 6.21 15.94 5.75
N GLY A 30 5.12 16.64 6.09
CA GLY A 30 4.06 16.08 6.94
C GLY A 30 3.40 14.85 6.31
N GLN A 31 2.37 14.28 6.95
CA GLN A 31 1.63 13.16 6.36
C GLN A 31 1.19 13.52 4.94
N ARG A 32 1.61 12.70 3.96
CA ARG A 32 1.14 12.86 2.59
C ARG A 32 -0.39 12.75 2.61
N PRO A 33 -1.12 13.70 2.03
CA PRO A 33 -2.56 13.58 1.94
C PRO A 33 -2.88 12.29 1.18
N LEU A 34 -3.83 11.51 1.70
CA LEU A 34 -4.32 10.33 1.02
C LEU A 34 -4.99 10.78 -0.27
N GLU A 35 -4.34 10.51 -1.40
CA GLU A 35 -4.83 10.92 -2.72
C GLU A 35 -6.20 10.26 -2.96
N GLY A 36 -7.22 11.08 -3.22
CA GLY A 36 -8.61 10.62 -3.36
C GLY A 36 -9.41 10.46 -2.06
N PHE A 37 -8.81 10.65 -0.89
CA PHE A 37 -9.58 10.70 0.36
C PHE A 37 -10.18 12.09 0.54
N SER A 38 -11.48 12.21 0.26
CA SER A 38 -12.19 13.49 0.36
C SER A 38 -12.44 13.93 1.82
N GLY A 39 -12.34 13.01 2.80
CA GLY A 39 -12.72 13.24 4.19
C GLY A 39 -14.18 13.62 4.41
N ALA A 40 -14.96 13.74 3.33
CA ALA A 40 -16.34 14.16 3.32
C ALA A 40 -17.26 12.96 3.50
N HIS A 41 -18.36 13.16 4.21
CA HIS A 41 -19.45 12.19 4.24
C HIS A 41 -19.95 11.97 2.81
N THR A 42 -20.06 10.71 2.41
CA THR A 42 -20.70 10.34 1.14
C THR A 42 -22.21 10.48 1.30
N SER A 43 -22.93 10.70 0.19
CA SER A 43 -24.40 10.61 0.18
C SER A 43 -24.92 9.17 0.16
N TRP A 44 -24.00 8.20 0.22
CA TRP A 44 -24.28 6.77 0.25
C TRP A 44 -24.73 6.36 1.65
N THR A 45 -25.92 5.77 1.73
CA THR A 45 -26.55 5.38 3.00
C THR A 45 -26.36 3.90 3.29
N GLY A 46 -26.51 3.50 4.56
CA GLY A 46 -26.46 2.09 4.98
C GLY A 46 -27.48 1.20 4.24
N ASP A 47 -28.71 1.69 4.05
CA ASP A 47 -29.74 0.94 3.32
C ASP A 47 -29.37 0.69 1.84
N GLN A 48 -28.59 1.60 1.24
CA GLN A 48 -28.05 1.40 -0.11
C GLN A 48 -26.91 0.39 -0.10
N ASP A 49 -26.08 0.39 0.95
CA ASP A 49 -25.02 -0.58 1.17
C ASP A 49 -25.57 -1.99 1.31
N ASP A 50 -26.57 -2.19 2.17
CA ASP A 50 -27.20 -3.49 2.41
C ASP A 50 -27.86 -4.05 1.14
N ARG A 51 -28.50 -3.18 0.34
CA ARG A 51 -29.06 -3.59 -0.96
C ARG A 51 -27.97 -4.01 -1.94
N ALA A 52 -26.93 -3.19 -2.07
CA ALA A 52 -25.82 -3.46 -2.98
C ALA A 52 -25.04 -4.72 -2.56
N ALA A 53 -24.89 -4.96 -1.26
CA ALA A 53 -24.23 -6.14 -0.71
C ALA A 53 -24.94 -7.43 -1.17
N GLY A 54 -26.27 -7.45 -1.15
CA GLY A 54 -27.05 -8.58 -1.69
C GLY A 54 -26.83 -8.80 -3.19
N GLU A 55 -26.79 -7.72 -3.99
CA GLU A 55 -26.58 -7.79 -5.44
C GLU A 55 -25.17 -8.25 -5.83
N VAL A 56 -24.14 -7.76 -5.11
CA VAL A 56 -22.74 -8.00 -5.43
C VAL A 56 -22.24 -9.31 -4.82
N HIS A 57 -22.61 -9.60 -3.56
CA HIS A 57 -22.06 -10.69 -2.77
C HIS A 57 -23.04 -11.84 -2.52
N GLY A 58 -24.30 -11.73 -2.93
CA GLY A 58 -25.33 -12.74 -2.65
C GLY A 58 -25.00 -14.15 -3.14
N ASP A 59 -24.18 -14.27 -4.19
CA ASP A 59 -23.78 -15.54 -4.79
C ASP A 59 -22.36 -15.99 -4.42
N ASP A 60 -21.63 -15.22 -3.60
CA ASP A 60 -20.21 -15.46 -3.32
C ASP A 60 -19.95 -16.83 -2.71
N GLU A 61 -20.80 -17.27 -1.78
CA GLU A 61 -20.68 -18.58 -1.14
C GLU A 61 -20.85 -19.71 -2.16
N ARG A 62 -21.88 -19.64 -3.02
CA ARG A 62 -22.13 -20.64 -4.06
C ARG A 62 -20.97 -20.67 -5.05
N ALA A 63 -20.57 -19.50 -5.55
CA ALA A 63 -19.48 -19.38 -6.51
C ALA A 63 -18.13 -19.86 -5.92
N ALA A 64 -17.87 -19.59 -4.63
CA ALA A 64 -16.67 -20.07 -3.95
C ALA A 64 -16.66 -21.59 -3.84
N ARG A 65 -17.81 -22.21 -3.51
CA ARG A 65 -17.95 -23.67 -3.44
C ARG A 65 -17.74 -24.33 -4.80
N GLU A 66 -18.38 -23.84 -5.86
CA GLU A 66 -18.19 -24.36 -7.23
C GLU A 66 -16.73 -24.26 -7.70
N ARG A 67 -16.07 -23.13 -7.41
CA ARG A 67 -14.63 -22.95 -7.67
C ARG A 67 -13.77 -23.91 -6.87
N SER A 68 -14.13 -24.22 -5.63
CA SER A 68 -13.39 -25.17 -4.80
C SER A 68 -13.54 -26.60 -5.33
N GLU A 69 -14.77 -27.02 -5.63
CA GLU A 69 -15.06 -28.38 -6.13
C GLU A 69 -14.41 -28.65 -7.49
N SER A 70 -14.35 -27.65 -8.38
CA SER A 70 -13.69 -27.78 -9.68
C SER A 70 -12.17 -27.94 -9.59
N GLN A 71 -11.55 -27.59 -8.47
CA GLN A 71 -10.11 -27.79 -8.23
C GLN A 71 -9.78 -29.18 -7.69
N ILE A 72 -10.77 -29.95 -7.24
CA ILE A 72 -10.54 -31.30 -6.73
C ILE A 72 -10.35 -32.24 -7.93
N PRO A 73 -9.17 -32.88 -8.09
CA PRO A 73 -8.97 -33.83 -9.17
C PRO A 73 -9.93 -35.00 -9.00
N LYS A 74 -10.73 -35.27 -10.04
CA LYS A 74 -11.61 -36.44 -10.05
C LYS A 74 -10.74 -37.69 -10.02
N ARG A 75 -10.97 -38.57 -9.02
CA ARG A 75 -10.32 -39.89 -8.98
C ARG A 75 -10.65 -40.64 -10.28
N PRO A 76 -9.66 -41.32 -10.89
CA PRO A 76 -9.87 -42.14 -12.09
C PRO A 76 -10.77 -43.34 -11.80
#